data_AF-A0A323V6R6-F1
#
_entry.id   AF-A0A323V6R6-F1
#
_cell.length_a   1.000
_cell.length_b   1.000
_cell.length_c   1.000
_cell.angle_alpha   90.00
_cell.angle_beta   90.00
_cell.angle_gamma   90.00
#
_symmetry.space_group_name_H-M   'P 1'
#
loop_
_entity.id
_entity.type
_entity.pdbx_description
1 polymer ?
#
loop_
_entity_poly.entity_id
_entity_poly.type
_entity_poly.pdbx_seq_one_letter_code
_entity_poly.pdbx_strand_id
1 'polypeptide(L)'
;MATQRFLTLDDVAEILNVSWSQAYALVRRKELIAIQIGGRGQWRVEKDELERFIQQKYAEARATTGADEPVPDDAEVDSPS
;
A
#
# COMPACT_ATOMS: atom_id res chain seq x y z
N MET A 1 -14.31 14.17 16.25
CA MET A 1 -14.64 13.66 14.90
C MET A 1 -14.44 12.16 14.92
N ALA A 2 -15.44 11.35 14.56
CA ALA A 2 -15.29 9.90 14.53
C ALA A 2 -14.52 9.51 13.26
N THR A 3 -13.35 8.89 13.39
CA THR A 3 -12.60 8.33 12.26
C THR A 3 -13.24 7.01 11.85
N GLN A 4 -13.63 6.88 10.58
CA GLN A 4 -14.14 5.63 10.03
C GLN A 4 -13.04 4.55 10.08
N ARG A 5 -13.27 3.49 10.87
CA ARG A 5 -12.28 2.40 11.07
C ARG A 5 -12.30 1.36 9.94
N PHE A 6 -13.47 1.09 9.38
CA PHE A 6 -13.66 0.05 8.37
C PHE A 6 -14.06 0.65 7.02
N LEU A 7 -13.36 0.24 5.99
CA LEU A 7 -13.54 0.63 4.60
C LEU A 7 -14.30 -0.46 3.85
N THR A 8 -15.13 -0.05 2.89
CA THR A 8 -15.72 -0.94 1.89
C THR A 8 -14.70 -1.25 0.80
N LEU A 9 -14.98 -2.24 -0.06
CA LEU A 9 -14.12 -2.51 -1.22
C LEU A 9 -14.16 -1.36 -2.25
N ASP A 10 -15.28 -0.64 -2.33
CA ASP A 10 -15.40 0.57 -3.14
C ASP A 10 -14.46 1.67 -2.63
N ASP A 11 -14.48 1.95 -1.31
CA ASP A 11 -13.54 2.92 -0.70
C ASP A 11 -12.08 2.54 -0.95
N VAL A 12 -11.74 1.25 -0.82
CA VAL A 12 -10.38 0.75 -1.08
C VAL A 12 -9.99 0.91 -2.54
N ALA A 13 -10.90 0.62 -3.46
CA ALA A 13 -10.68 0.79 -4.90
C ALA A 13 -10.42 2.25 -5.26
N GLU A 14 -11.18 3.18 -4.68
CA GLU A 14 -10.97 4.62 -4.82
C GLU A 14 -9.61 5.07 -4.26
N ILE A 15 -9.27 4.65 -3.04
CA ILE A 15 -8.01 5.04 -2.37
C ILE A 15 -6.78 4.56 -3.14
N LEU A 16 -6.81 3.31 -3.61
CA LEU A 16 -5.71 2.72 -4.36
C LEU A 16 -5.75 3.09 -5.86
N ASN A 17 -6.78 3.81 -6.29
CA ASN A 17 -7.04 4.15 -7.69
C ASN A 17 -7.01 2.93 -8.62
N VAL A 18 -7.75 1.88 -8.23
CA VAL A 18 -7.89 0.62 -8.98
C VAL A 18 -9.37 0.30 -9.20
N SER A 19 -9.65 -0.69 -10.03
CA SER A 19 -11.03 -1.20 -10.16
C SER A 19 -11.47 -1.97 -8.92
N TRP A 20 -12.78 -2.01 -8.66
CA TRP A 20 -13.36 -2.81 -7.59
C TRP A 20 -12.97 -4.29 -7.66
N SER A 21 -12.92 -4.85 -8.88
CA SER A 21 -12.54 -6.25 -9.11
C SER A 21 -11.08 -6.51 -8.72
N GLN A 22 -10.18 -5.54 -8.91
CA GLN A 22 -8.80 -5.63 -8.41
C GLN A 22 -8.76 -5.57 -6.88
N ALA A 23 -9.47 -4.64 -6.25
CA ALA A 23 -9.55 -4.58 -4.79
C ALA A 23 -10.11 -5.89 -4.18
N TYR A 24 -11.17 -6.45 -4.79
CA TYR A 24 -11.72 -7.75 -4.40
C TYR A 24 -10.72 -8.89 -4.61
N ALA A 25 -9.94 -8.88 -5.69
CA ALA A 25 -8.94 -9.91 -5.95
C ALA A 25 -7.83 -9.92 -4.88
N LEU A 26 -7.40 -8.76 -4.40
CA LEU A 26 -6.43 -8.65 -3.30
C LEU A 26 -6.95 -9.35 -2.04
N VAL A 27 -8.20 -9.08 -1.67
CA VAL A 27 -8.84 -9.73 -0.51
C VAL A 27 -9.01 -11.24 -0.74
N ARG A 28 -9.46 -11.63 -1.93
CA ARG A 28 -9.68 -13.05 -2.29
C ARG A 28 -8.38 -13.87 -2.24
N ARG A 29 -7.26 -13.26 -2.63
CA ARG A 29 -5.92 -13.85 -2.57
C ARG A 29 -5.26 -13.75 -1.19
N LYS A 30 -5.93 -13.10 -0.22
CA LYS A 30 -5.41 -12.79 1.12
C LYS A 30 -4.17 -11.89 1.10
N GLU A 31 -3.97 -11.13 0.02
CA GLU A 31 -2.93 -10.10 -0.05
C GLU A 31 -3.31 -8.87 0.77
N LEU A 32 -4.61 -8.57 0.85
CA LEU A 32 -5.17 -7.53 1.72
C LEU A 32 -6.10 -8.17 2.75
N ILE A 33 -5.81 -7.95 4.04
CA ILE A 33 -6.61 -8.51 5.14
C ILE A 33 -7.96 -7.80 5.21
N ALA A 34 -9.04 -8.59 5.19
CA ALA A 34 -10.40 -8.09 5.30
C ALA A 34 -11.28 -9.09 6.06
N ILE A 35 -12.33 -8.59 6.70
CA ILE A 35 -13.35 -9.39 7.35
C ILE A 35 -14.62 -9.43 6.50
N GLN A 36 -15.27 -10.59 6.43
CA GLN A 36 -16.59 -10.71 5.83
C GLN A 36 -17.64 -10.50 6.92
N ILE A 37 -18.47 -9.47 6.75
CA ILE A 37 -19.54 -9.16 7.71
C ILE A 37 -20.86 -9.67 7.15
N GLY A 38 -21.50 -10.59 7.86
CA GLY A 38 -22.79 -11.17 7.47
C GLY A 38 -22.69 -12.09 6.26
N GLY A 39 -23.77 -12.13 5.45
CA GLY A 39 -23.89 -13.00 4.28
C GLY A 39 -23.73 -12.24 2.95
N ARG A 40 -23.13 -12.94 1.96
CA ARG A 40 -22.91 -12.52 0.55
C ARG A 40 -22.08 -11.26 0.35
N GLY A 41 -20.77 -11.43 0.20
CA GLY A 41 -19.92 -10.47 -0.53
C GLY A 41 -19.61 -9.15 0.17
N GLN A 42 -20.08 -8.93 1.40
CA GLN A 42 -19.77 -7.74 2.17
C GLN A 42 -18.43 -7.89 2.89
N TRP A 43 -17.40 -7.36 2.26
CA TRP A 43 -16.06 -7.28 2.83
C TRP A 43 -15.84 -5.92 3.49
N ARG A 44 -15.10 -5.93 4.59
CA ARG A 44 -14.63 -4.72 5.29
C ARG A 44 -13.14 -4.83 5.52
N VAL A 45 -12.43 -3.80 5.12
CA VAL A 45 -10.99 -3.66 5.32
C VAL A 45 -10.78 -2.67 6.46
N GLU A 46 -10.00 -3.04 7.47
CA GLU A 46 -9.61 -2.07 8.50
C GLU A 46 -8.61 -1.08 7.89
N LYS A 47 -8.77 0.20 8.20
CA LYS A 47 -7.89 1.25 7.65
C LYS A 47 -6.41 0.96 7.90
N ASP A 48 -6.08 0.48 9.10
CA ASP A 48 -4.69 0.18 9.47
C ASP A 48 -4.13 -1.02 8.68
N GLU A 49 -4.98 -1.98 8.29
CA GLU A 49 -4.57 -3.11 7.43
C GLU A 49 -4.34 -2.65 5.98
N LEU A 50 -5.14 -1.72 5.47
CA LEU A 50 -4.88 -1.09 4.17
C LEU A 50 -3.53 -0.34 4.18
N GLU A 51 -3.27 0.44 5.23
CA GLU A 51 -2.02 1.16 5.39
C GLU A 51 -0.82 0.20 5.46
N ARG A 52 -0.92 -0.88 6.25
CA ARG A 52 0.11 -1.93 6.31
C ARG A 52 0.40 -2.55 4.95
N PHE A 53 -0.65 -2.84 4.17
CA PHE A 53 -0.50 -3.36 2.81
C PHE A 53 0.27 -2.38 1.91
N ILE A 54 -0.06 -1.08 1.96
CA ILE A 54 0.63 -0.04 1.20
C ILE A 54 2.12 0.02 1.58
N GLN A 55 2.42 0.04 2.89
CA GLN A 55 3.79 0.06 3.38
C GLN A 55 4.59 -1.17 2.93
N GLN A 56 3.98 -2.36 2.98
CA GLN A 56 4.59 -3.59 2.48
C GLN A 56 4.90 -3.48 0.98
N LYS A 57 3.97 -2.97 0.17
CA LYS A 57 4.20 -2.79 -1.28
C LYS A 57 5.32 -1.80 -1.59
N TYR A 58 5.45 -0.74 -0.81
CA TYR A 58 6.61 0.16 -0.92
C TYR A 58 7.92 -0.54 -0.53
N ALA A 59 7.93 -1.36 0.52
CA ALA A 59 9.12 -2.11 0.92
C ALA A 59 9.55 -3.12 -0.16
N GLU A 60 8.60 -3.87 -0.73
CA GLU A 60 8.83 -4.80 -1.86
C GLU A 60 9.41 -4.06 -3.08
N ALA A 61 8.85 -2.90 -3.44
CA ALA A 61 9.33 -2.09 -4.55
C ALA A 61 10.76 -1.59 -4.32
N ARG A 62 11.07 -1.08 -3.12
CA ARG A 62 12.42 -0.62 -2.75
C ARG A 62 13.43 -1.76 -2.77
N ALA A 63 13.07 -2.94 -2.28
CA ALA A 63 13.95 -4.11 -2.32
C ALA A 63 14.28 -4.55 -3.76
N THR A 64 13.36 -4.31 -4.70
CA THR A 64 13.57 -4.62 -6.12
C THR A 64 14.45 -3.57 -6.80
N THR A 65 14.34 -2.29 -6.42
CA THR A 65 15.14 -1.20 -7.00
C THR A 65 16.52 -1.02 -6.35
N GLY A 66 16.69 -1.42 -5.09
CA GLY A 66 17.91 -1.25 -4.29
C GLY A 66 19.09 -2.17 -4.61
N ALA A 67 19.16 -2.72 -5.83
CA ALA A 67 20.35 -3.40 -6.34
C ALA A 67 21.32 -2.46 -7.07
N ASP A 68 21.01 -1.16 -7.22
CA ASP A 68 21.96 -0.23 -7.83
C ASP A 68 21.88 1.19 -7.27
N GLU A 69 23.06 1.83 -7.27
CA GLU A 69 23.42 3.21 -6.89
C GLU A 69 23.62 3.52 -5.39
N PRO A 70 24.86 3.32 -4.88
CA PRO A 70 25.40 4.24 -3.88
C PRO A 70 25.54 5.63 -4.52
N VAL A 71 24.91 6.64 -3.91
CA VAL A 71 25.15 8.05 -4.28
C VAL A 71 26.64 8.33 -4.03
N PRO A 72 27.43 8.69 -5.05
CA PRO A 72 28.83 9.02 -4.84
C PRO A 72 28.92 10.30 -4.00
N ASP A 73 29.72 10.22 -2.94
CA ASP A 73 30.11 11.35 -2.10
C ASP A 73 31.14 12.20 -2.86
N ASP A 74 30.73 12.80 -3.97
CA ASP A 74 31.53 13.81 -4.67
C ASP A 74 31.22 15.18 -4.04
N ALA A 75 31.57 15.33 -2.77
CA ALA A 75 31.77 16.61 -2.11
C ALA A 75 33.25 16.97 -2.06
N GLU A 76 33.99 16.77 -3.16
CA GLU A 76 35.25 17.48 -3.37
C GLU A 76 34.94 18.81 -4.05
N VAL A 77 34.49 19.76 -3.21
CA VAL A 77 34.45 21.18 -3.58
C VAL A 77 35.89 21.69 -3.67
N ASP A 78 36.47 21.50 -4.86
CA ASP A 78 37.66 22.20 -5.30
C ASP A 78 37.49 23.70 -5.01
N SER A 79 38.28 24.19 -4.06
CA SER A 79 38.37 25.61 -3.75
C SER A 79 39.56 26.16 -4.53
N PRO A 80 39.36 26.88 -5.65
CA PRO A 80 40.45 27.64 -6.23
C PRO A 80 40.70 28.88 -5.35
N SER A 81 41.99 29.14 -5.17
CA SER A 81 42.63 30.09 -4.26
C SER A 81 42.18 31.55 -4.37
#